data_AF-A0A445JL09-F1
#
_entry.id   AF-A0A445JL09-F1
#
_cell.length_a   1.000
_cell.length_b   1.000
_cell.length_c   1.000
_cell.angle_alpha   90.00
_cell.angle_beta   90.00
_cell.angle_gamma   90.00
#
_symmetry.space_group_name_H-M   'P 1'
#
loop_
_entity.id
_entity.type
_entity.pdbx_description
1 polymer ?
#
loop_
_entity_poly.entity_id
_entity_poly.type
_entity_poly.pdbx_seq_one_letter_code
_entity_poly.pdbx_strand_id
1 'polypeptide(L)'
;TAKKRIPAIDIHLNHGDKWMFAGHEVRVMDTPGHTQGHISFYFPGSGAIFTGDTFFSLSCGKLFEGTPQQVVLNCTCPFSFFFSF
;
A
#
# COMPACT_ATOMS: atom_id res chain seq x y z
N THR A 1 -3.66 0.68 -16.04
CA THR A 1 -3.03 1.60 -15.08
C THR A 1 -4.09 2.16 -14.15
N ALA A 2 -3.83 2.23 -12.84
CA ALA A 2 -4.81 2.57 -11.79
C ALA A 2 -5.64 3.84 -12.08
N LYS A 3 -5.04 4.81 -12.78
CA LYS A 3 -5.67 6.05 -13.27
C LYS A 3 -7.02 5.89 -14.00
N LYS A 4 -7.29 4.75 -14.67
CA LYS A 4 -8.59 4.51 -15.35
C LYS A 4 -9.64 3.88 -14.43
N ARG A 5 -9.24 3.35 -13.27
CA ARG A 5 -10.10 2.57 -12.36
C ARG A 5 -10.63 3.37 -11.17
N ILE A 6 -9.97 4.49 -10.81
CA ILE A 6 -10.40 5.36 -9.69
C ILE A 6 -11.05 6.62 -10.29
N PRO A 7 -12.40 6.74 -10.28
CA PRO A 7 -13.07 7.92 -10.77
C PRO A 7 -12.73 9.14 -9.89
N ALA A 8 -12.53 10.30 -10.52
CA ALA A 8 -12.20 11.57 -9.84
C ALA A 8 -10.87 11.59 -9.05
N ILE A 9 -9.86 10.83 -9.49
CA ILE A 9 -8.52 10.95 -8.90
C ILE A 9 -7.85 12.29 -9.28
N ASP A 10 -7.60 13.14 -8.28
CA ASP A 10 -6.90 14.41 -8.48
C ASP A 10 -5.38 14.25 -8.47
N ILE A 11 -4.87 13.41 -7.57
CA ILE A 11 -3.45 13.19 -7.35
C ILE A 11 -3.15 11.71 -7.55
N HIS A 12 -2.33 11.40 -8.54
CA HIS A 12 -1.86 10.06 -8.80
C HIS A 12 -0.45 9.89 -8.26
N LEU A 13 -0.26 8.93 -7.36
CA LEU A 13 1.02 8.61 -6.74
C LEU A 13 1.50 7.23 -7.24
N ASN A 14 2.81 7.07 -7.32
CA ASN A 14 3.49 5.85 -7.77
C ASN A 14 4.41 5.31 -6.67
N HIS A 15 4.90 4.08 -6.84
CA HIS A 15 5.92 3.51 -5.98
C HIS A 15 7.11 4.45 -5.75
N GLY A 16 7.49 4.64 -4.49
CA GLY A 16 8.63 5.46 -4.10
C GLY A 16 8.32 6.95 -3.98
N ASP A 17 7.12 7.40 -4.37
CA ASP A 17 6.71 8.79 -4.20
C ASP A 17 6.65 9.16 -2.70
N LYS A 18 7.00 10.41 -2.44
CA LYS A 18 6.85 11.04 -1.13
C LYS A 18 5.77 12.10 -1.22
N TRP A 19 4.85 12.08 -0.27
CA TRP A 19 3.76 13.04 -0.19
C TRP A 19 3.68 13.65 1.20
N MET A 20 3.35 14.93 1.28
CA MET A 20 3.18 15.63 2.54
C MET A 20 1.69 15.70 2.87
N PHE A 21 1.28 15.01 3.92
CA PHE A 21 -0.09 15.04 4.43
C PHE A 21 -0.13 15.75 5.77
N ALA A 22 -0.77 16.92 5.82
CA ALA A 22 -0.93 17.70 7.06
C ALA A 22 0.37 17.88 7.88
N GLY A 23 1.52 18.04 7.20
CA GLY A 23 2.83 18.18 7.85
C GLY A 23 3.59 16.87 8.11
N HIS A 24 3.02 15.72 7.78
CA HIS A 24 3.66 14.41 7.90
C HIS A 24 4.17 13.89 6.55
N GLU A 25 5.39 13.36 6.51
CA GLU A 25 5.89 12.62 5.35
C GLU A 25 5.12 11.31 5.22
N VAL A 26 4.61 11.03 4.02
CA VAL A 26 4.00 9.78 3.61
C VAL A 26 4.83 9.18 2.49
N ARG A 27 5.21 7.92 2.61
CA ARG A 27 5.92 7.18 1.57
C ARG A 27 4.97 6.21 0.91
N VAL A 28 4.92 6.25 -0.42
CA VAL A 28 4.02 5.44 -1.22
C VAL A 28 4.75 4.18 -1.67
N MET A 29 4.10 3.03 -1.48
CA MET A 29 4.66 1.74 -1.84
C MET A 29 3.64 0.95 -2.64
N ASP A 30 3.94 0.62 -3.89
CA ASP A 30 3.16 -0.38 -4.62
C ASP A 30 3.14 -1.71 -3.86
N THR A 31 1.93 -2.24 -3.67
CA THR A 31 1.68 -3.50 -2.98
C THR A 31 0.75 -4.38 -3.82
N PRO A 32 1.19 -4.81 -5.02
CA PRO A 32 0.37 -5.61 -5.90
C PRO A 32 0.08 -6.97 -5.28
N GLY A 33 -1.12 -7.50 -5.54
CA GLY A 33 -1.56 -8.79 -5.01
C GLY A 33 -3.07 -8.90 -5.01
N HIS A 34 -3.72 -8.15 -4.12
CA HIS A 34 -5.18 -8.05 -4.10
C HIS A 34 -5.71 -7.46 -5.41
N THR A 35 -5.13 -6.32 -5.83
CA THR A 35 -5.29 -5.74 -7.18
C THR A 35 -3.93 -5.34 -7.75
N GLN A 36 -3.82 -5.20 -9.08
CA GLN A 36 -2.55 -4.82 -9.73
C GLN A 36 -2.16 -3.34 -9.55
N GLY A 37 -3.07 -2.50 -9.04
CA GLY A 37 -2.85 -1.07 -8.83
C GLY A 37 -2.85 -0.65 -7.35
N HIS A 38 -2.75 -1.61 -6.44
CA HIS A 38 -2.82 -1.34 -5.00
C HIS A 38 -1.52 -0.67 -4.52
N ILE A 39 -1.66 0.38 -3.71
CA ILE A 39 -0.56 1.08 -3.04
C ILE A 39 -0.81 1.12 -1.54
N SER A 40 0.25 1.10 -0.75
CA SER A 40 0.24 1.28 0.70
C SER A 40 0.88 2.61 1.06
N PHE A 41 0.36 3.25 2.11
CA PHE A 41 0.85 4.53 2.62
C PHE A 41 1.59 4.35 3.93
N TYR A 42 2.90 4.58 3.93
CA TYR A 42 3.74 4.46 5.12
C TYR A 42 4.04 5.83 5.73
N PHE A 43 3.77 5.98 7.03
CA PHE A 43 4.02 7.17 7.83
C PHE A 43 5.23 6.93 8.75
N PRO A 44 6.47 7.24 8.33
CA PRO A 44 7.67 6.98 9.11
C PRO A 44 7.66 7.68 10.48
N GLY A 45 7.11 8.90 10.56
CA GLY A 45 7.03 9.65 11.81
C GLY A 45 6.12 9.01 12.87
N SER A 46 5.19 8.15 12.46
CA SER A 46 4.24 7.46 13.34
C SER A 46 4.51 5.95 13.44
N GLY A 47 5.45 5.42 12.66
CA GLY A 47 5.67 3.97 12.56
C GLY A 47 4.46 3.20 12.03
N ALA A 48 3.55 3.86 11.30
CA ALA A 48 2.28 3.30 10.87
C ALA A 48 2.24 3.08 9.36
N ILE A 49 1.55 2.03 8.90
CA ILE A 49 1.32 1.77 7.48
C ILE A 49 -0.15 1.42 7.22
N PHE A 50 -0.73 2.06 6.22
CA PHE A 50 -2.05 1.71 5.72
C PHE A 50 -1.89 0.80 4.52
N THR A 51 -2.27 -0.47 4.69
CA THR A 51 -2.07 -1.54 3.69
C THR A 51 -3.29 -1.87 2.86
N GLY A 52 -4.42 -1.17 3.09
CA GLY A 52 -5.70 -1.49 2.46
C GLY A 52 -6.03 -2.97 2.58
N ASP A 53 -6.49 -3.57 1.48
CA ASP A 53 -6.88 -4.97 1.44
C ASP A 53 -5.68 -5.93 1.23
N THR A 54 -4.44 -5.43 1.15
CA THR A 54 -3.28 -6.30 0.91
C THR A 54 -2.90 -7.12 2.14
N PHE A 55 -2.94 -6.52 3.34
CA PHE A 55 -2.63 -7.20 4.60
C PHE A 55 -3.68 -6.91 5.66
N PHE A 56 -4.01 -7.97 6.40
CA PHE A 56 -4.87 -7.96 7.57
C PHE A 56 -4.14 -8.63 8.74
N SER A 57 -4.65 -8.49 9.96
CA SER A 57 -4.04 -9.19 11.10
C SER A 57 -4.06 -10.70 10.86
N LEU A 58 -2.86 -11.31 10.87
CA LEU A 58 -2.63 -12.74 10.62
C LEU A 58 -3.11 -13.26 9.25
N SER A 59 -3.40 -12.39 8.29
CA SER A 59 -3.93 -12.79 6.98
C SER A 59 -3.56 -11.80 5.86
N CYS A 60 -3.82 -12.19 4.61
CA CYS A 60 -3.64 -11.34 3.44
C CYS A 60 -4.94 -11.31 2.63
N GLY A 61 -5.12 -10.24 1.85
CA GLY A 61 -6.26 -10.12 0.96
C GLY A 61 -6.33 -11.28 -0.03
N LYS A 62 -7.56 -11.61 -0.45
CA LYS A 62 -7.76 -12.55 -1.57
C LYS A 62 -7.03 -12.03 -2.80
N LEU A 63 -6.33 -12.94 -3.48
CA LEU A 63 -5.65 -12.67 -4.74
C LEU A 63 -6.70 -12.68 -5.86
N PHE A 64 -7.19 -11.50 -6.25
CA PHE A 64 -8.09 -11.39 -7.40
C PHE A 64 -7.33 -11.18 -8.71
N GLU A 65 -6.24 -10.40 -8.67
CA GLU A 65 -5.47 -10.05 -9.87
C GLU A 65 -3.96 -10.34 -9.78
N GLY A 66 -3.45 -10.76 -8.61
CA GLY A 66 -2.01 -10.99 -8.37
C GLY A 66 -1.64 -12.45 -8.07
N THR A 67 -0.35 -12.70 -7.86
CA THR A 67 0.20 -14.04 -7.53
C THR A 67 0.63 -14.15 -6.07
N PRO A 68 0.67 -15.36 -5.47
CA PRO A 68 1.15 -15.55 -4.10
C PRO A 68 2.55 -14.99 -3.87
N GLN A 69 3.43 -15.07 -4.87
CA GLN A 69 4.80 -14.55 -4.83
C GLN A 69 4.84 -13.03 -4.62
N GLN A 70 3.89 -12.28 -5.19
CA GLN A 70 3.82 -10.83 -5.02
C GLN A 70 3.46 -10.45 -3.57
N VAL A 71 2.54 -11.18 -2.94
CA VAL A 71 2.17 -10.94 -1.54
C VAL A 71 3.32 -11.33 -0.59
N VAL A 72 4.02 -12.43 -0.86
CA VAL A 72 5.19 -12.84 -0.08
C VAL A 72 6.32 -11.80 -0.16
N LEU A 73 6.54 -11.17 -1.33
CA LEU A 73 7.51 -10.10 -1.46
C LEU A 73 7.12 -8.89 -0.58
N ASN A 74 5.82 -8.55 -0.51
CA ASN A 74 5.35 -7.48 0.36
C ASN A 74 5.56 -7.80 1.87
N CYS A 75 5.62 -9.09 2.26
CA CYS A 75 5.93 -9.49 3.65
C CYS A 75 7.38 -9.16 4.06
N THR A 76 8.31 -9.05 3.11
CA THR A 76 9.72 -8.70 3.38
C THR A 76 9.96 -7.20 3.53
N CYS A 77 8.89 -6.40 3.55
CA CYS A 77 8.96 -4.97 3.75
C CYS A 77 9.63 -4.66 5.12
N PRO A 78 10.73 -3.88 5.15
CA PRO A 78 11.58 -3.73 6.34
C PRO A 78 10.97 -2.84 7.44
N PHE A 79 9.75 -2.32 7.25
CA PHE A 79 9.12 -1.41 8.19
C PHE A 79 8.32 -2.19 9.23
N SER A 80 8.78 -2.18 10.49
CA SER A 80 8.08 -2.82 11.61
C SER A 80 6.63 -2.32 11.71
N PHE A 81 5.70 -3.26 11.58
CA PHE A 81 4.29 -3.03 11.30
C PHE A 81 3.51 -2.54 12.52
N PHE A 82 2.70 -1.50 12.36
CA PHE A 82 1.52 -1.27 13.20
C PHE A 82 0.28 -1.20 12.30
N PHE A 83 -0.65 -2.13 12.58
CA PHE A 83 -1.94 -2.29 11.89
C PHE A 83 -2.83 -1.06 12.10
N SER A 84 -3.49 -0.59 11.05
CA SER A 84 -4.76 0.14 11.21
C SER A 84 -5.90 -0.80 10.83
N PHE A 85 -6.89 -0.88 11.72
CA PHE A 85 -8.13 -1.65 11.62
C PHE A 85 -8.89 -1.41 10.32
#